data_AF-D4AY59-F1
#
_entry.id   AF-D4AY59-F1
#
_cell.length_a   1.000
_cell.length_b   1.000
_cell.length_c   1.000
_cell.angle_alpha   90.00
_cell.angle_beta   90.00
_cell.angle_gamma   90.00
#
_symmetry.space_group_name_H-M   'P 1'
#
loop_
_entity.id
_entity.type
_entity.pdbx_description
1 polymer ?
#
loop_
_entity_poly.entity_id
_entity_poly.type
_entity_poly.pdbx_seq_one_letter_code
_entity_poly.pdbx_strand_id
1 'polypeptide(L)'
;MAGTKGHSSGQKPKGSSWRRTADYAYAFFFILHIVIMFMVDLVPLYPEALKPAFLDDIRSFYINTYQDKFFIDPPAWFGSYIVMELVYHVPASIINASKLLNGKYSILIFRQ
;
A
#
# COMPACT_ATOMS: atom_id res chain seq x y z
N MET A 1 24.88 36.71 36.37
CA MET A 1 24.99 35.42 35.68
C MET A 1 23.61 34.82 35.51
N ALA A 2 23.04 34.81 34.31
CA ALA A 2 21.84 34.05 34.00
C ALA A 2 21.93 33.62 32.53
N GLY A 3 22.30 32.37 32.31
CA GLY A 3 22.51 31.78 30.99
C GLY A 3 21.18 31.54 30.27
N THR A 4 21.02 32.17 29.12
CA THR A 4 19.91 32.00 28.18
C THR A 4 19.96 30.59 27.59
N LYS A 5 18.96 29.76 27.88
CA LYS A 5 18.81 28.42 27.29
C LYS A 5 18.36 28.57 25.84
N GLY A 6 19.28 28.39 24.89
CA GLY A 6 18.96 28.32 23.46
C GLY A 6 18.15 27.06 23.15
N HIS A 7 16.89 27.24 22.75
CA HIS A 7 16.08 26.19 22.15
C HIS A 7 16.64 25.89 20.75
N SER A 8 17.43 24.82 20.62
CA SER A 8 17.88 24.32 19.33
C SER A 8 16.69 23.65 18.65
N SER A 9 15.97 24.42 17.84
CA SER A 9 14.95 23.90 16.93
C SER A 9 15.64 22.93 15.96
N GLY A 10 15.40 21.63 16.12
CA GLY A 10 15.90 20.60 15.22
C GLY A 10 15.44 20.86 13.79
N GLN A 11 16.29 21.48 12.99
CA GLN A 11 16.07 21.66 11.56
C GLN A 11 16.10 20.28 10.92
N LYS A 12 14.93 19.80 10.46
CA LYS A 12 14.84 18.55 9.68
C LYS A 12 15.72 18.70 8.44
N PRO A 13 16.65 17.77 8.17
CA PRO A 13 17.56 17.88 7.04
C PRO A 13 16.75 17.97 5.75
N LYS A 14 16.96 19.04 4.97
CA LYS A 14 16.38 19.17 3.63
C LYS A 14 17.09 18.16 2.73
N GLY A 15 16.58 16.93 2.66
CA GLY A 15 16.88 16.03 1.54
C GLY A 15 16.67 16.78 0.22
N SER A 16 17.50 16.50 -0.78
CA SER A 16 17.40 17.12 -2.11
C SER A 16 15.94 17.05 -2.59
N SER A 17 15.43 18.12 -3.22
CA SER A 17 14.02 18.24 -3.62
C SER A 17 13.49 16.97 -4.32
N TRP A 18 14.33 16.38 -5.16
CA TRP A 18 14.09 15.11 -5.86
C TRP A 18 13.73 13.93 -4.95
N ARG A 19 14.42 13.77 -3.80
CA ARG A 19 14.15 12.67 -2.86
C ARG A 19 12.75 12.77 -2.28
N ARG A 20 12.32 13.98 -1.93
CA ARG A 20 10.96 14.22 -1.43
C ARG A 20 9.90 13.97 -2.50
N THR A 21 10.15 14.38 -3.74
CA THR A 21 9.25 14.07 -4.86
C THR A 21 9.13 12.56 -5.08
N ALA A 22 10.24 11.83 -5.03
CA ALA A 22 10.23 10.37 -5.15
C ALA A 22 9.46 9.70 -4.00
N ASP A 23 9.66 10.15 -2.74
CA ASP A 23 8.93 9.62 -1.58
C ASP A 23 7.41 9.78 -1.75
N TYR A 24 6.93 10.90 -2.31
CA TYR A 24 5.51 11.09 -2.64
C TYR A 24 5.03 10.21 -3.77
N ALA A 25 5.83 10.02 -4.83
CA ALA A 25 5.48 9.12 -5.93
C ALA A 25 5.33 7.67 -5.44
N TYR A 26 6.23 7.21 -4.57
CA TYR A 26 6.12 5.90 -3.94
C TYR A 26 4.93 5.81 -2.98
N ALA A 27 4.66 6.85 -2.19
CA ALA A 27 3.47 6.88 -1.34
C ALA A 27 2.19 6.77 -2.17
N PHE A 28 2.11 7.51 -3.28
CA PHE A 28 0.99 7.44 -4.22
C PHE A 28 0.84 6.05 -4.82
N PHE A 29 1.95 5.42 -5.23
CA PHE A 29 1.96 4.04 -5.71
C PHE A 29 1.37 3.08 -4.66
N PHE A 30 1.81 3.14 -3.40
CA PHE A 30 1.27 2.29 -2.33
C PHE A 30 -0.21 2.56 -2.05
N ILE A 31 -0.65 3.82 -2.08
CA ILE A 31 -2.07 4.17 -1.87
C ILE A 31 -2.92 3.59 -3.01
N LEU A 32 -2.53 3.81 -4.26
CA LEU A 32 -3.22 3.22 -5.41
C LEU A 32 -3.24 1.69 -5.32
N HIS A 33 -2.11 1.11 -4.92
CA HIS A 33 -1.99 -0.33 -4.79
C HIS A 33 -2.95 -0.89 -3.73
N ILE A 34 -3.07 -0.25 -2.56
CA ILE A 34 -4.05 -0.62 -1.53
C ILE A 34 -5.48 -0.59 -2.10
N VAL A 35 -5.84 0.45 -2.85
CA VAL A 35 -7.17 0.56 -3.47
C VAL A 35 -7.41 -0.61 -4.43
N ILE A 36 -6.44 -0.93 -5.29
CA ILE A 36 -6.55 -2.02 -6.26
C ILE A 36 -6.67 -3.38 -5.55
N MET A 37 -5.88 -3.62 -4.50
CA MET A 37 -5.96 -4.86 -3.71
C MET A 37 -7.37 -5.08 -3.14
N PHE A 38 -8.01 -4.04 -2.60
CA PHE A 38 -9.38 -4.15 -2.11
C PHE A 38 -10.42 -4.35 -3.22
N MET A 39 -10.17 -3.79 -4.41
CA MET A 39 -11.10 -3.89 -5.55
C MET A 39 -10.98 -5.18 -6.36
N VAL A 40 -9.83 -5.87 -6.34
CA VAL A 40 -9.58 -7.03 -7.21
C VAL A 40 -9.16 -8.25 -6.40
N ASP A 41 -8.05 -8.14 -5.67
CA ASP A 41 -7.39 -9.28 -5.02
C ASP A 41 -8.23 -9.82 -3.85
N LEU A 42 -8.75 -8.92 -3.01
CA LEU A 42 -9.47 -9.24 -1.79
C LEU A 42 -10.96 -9.48 -1.99
N VAL A 43 -11.51 -9.28 -3.19
CA VAL A 43 -12.94 -9.50 -3.50
C VAL A 43 -13.46 -10.88 -3.02
N PRO A 44 -12.72 -12.00 -3.11
CA PRO A 44 -13.20 -13.30 -2.60
C PRO A 44 -13.34 -13.35 -1.08
N LEU A 45 -12.66 -12.47 -0.33
CA LEU A 45 -12.73 -12.37 1.12
C LEU A 45 -13.86 -11.45 1.60
N TYR A 46 -14.53 -10.71 0.71
CA TYR A 46 -15.64 -9.85 1.12
C TYR A 46 -16.83 -10.69 1.57
N PRO A 47 -17.42 -10.40 2.75
CA PRO A 47 -18.70 -10.98 3.13
C PRO A 47 -19.79 -10.43 2.20
N GLU A 48 -20.77 -11.26 1.84
CA GLU A 48 -21.84 -10.90 0.88
C GLU A 48 -22.55 -9.59 1.26
N ALA A 49 -22.70 -9.30 2.55
CA ALA A 49 -23.35 -8.08 3.04
C ALA A 49 -22.58 -6.78 2.76
N LEU A 50 -21.26 -6.84 2.56
CA LEU A 50 -20.41 -5.67 2.34
C LEU A 50 -19.83 -5.61 0.93
N LYS A 51 -20.10 -6.61 0.09
CA LYS A 51 -19.57 -6.68 -1.27
C LYS A 51 -20.38 -5.76 -2.19
N PRO A 52 -19.79 -4.69 -2.74
CA PRO A 52 -20.45 -3.88 -3.75
C PRO A 52 -20.67 -4.68 -5.03
N ALA A 53 -21.86 -4.57 -5.62
CA ALA A 53 -22.22 -5.31 -6.84
C ALA A 53 -21.24 -5.07 -8.02
N PHE A 54 -20.72 -3.83 -8.14
CA PHE A 54 -19.79 -3.49 -9.22
C PHE A 54 -18.46 -4.25 -9.17
N LEU A 55 -18.04 -4.78 -8.00
CA LEU A 55 -16.81 -5.58 -7.91
C LEU A 55 -16.96 -6.91 -8.65
N ASP A 56 -18.16 -7.51 -8.61
CA ASP A 56 -18.45 -8.72 -9.36
C ASP A 56 -18.51 -8.44 -10.86
N ASP A 57 -19.00 -7.27 -11.28
CA ASP A 57 -19.00 -6.84 -12.69
C ASP A 57 -17.56 -6.65 -13.21
N ILE A 58 -16.70 -5.98 -12.43
CA ILE A 58 -15.28 -5.80 -12.77
C ILE A 58 -14.58 -7.17 -12.85
N ARG A 59 -14.81 -8.05 -11.88
CA ARG A 59 -14.24 -9.39 -11.89
C ARG A 59 -14.73 -10.21 -13.08
N SER A 60 -16.01 -10.15 -13.40
CA SER A 60 -16.59 -10.85 -14.55
C SER A 60 -15.99 -10.33 -15.86
N PHE A 61 -15.87 -9.02 -16.00
CA PHE A 61 -15.16 -8.39 -17.12
C PHE A 61 -13.70 -8.85 -17.22
N TYR A 62 -13.00 -8.88 -16.08
CA TYR A 62 -11.60 -9.31 -16.01
C TYR A 62 -11.42 -10.78 -16.43
N ILE A 63 -12.23 -11.68 -15.88
CA ILE A 63 -12.23 -13.10 -16.24
C ILE A 63 -12.55 -13.28 -17.73
N ASN A 64 -13.59 -12.62 -18.23
CA ASN A 64 -14.01 -12.76 -19.62
C ASN A 64 -12.97 -12.20 -20.61
N THR A 65 -12.28 -11.12 -20.25
CA THR A 65 -11.30 -10.47 -21.14
C THR A 65 -9.92 -11.14 -21.09
N TYR A 66 -9.44 -11.50 -19.89
CA TYR A 66 -8.06 -11.94 -19.67
C TYR A 66 -7.92 -13.44 -19.34
N GLN A 67 -9.03 -14.13 -19.09
CA GLN A 67 -9.07 -15.59 -18.85
C GLN A 67 -8.08 -16.05 -17.77
N ASP A 68 -7.99 -15.28 -16.69
CA ASP A 68 -7.08 -15.60 -15.59
C ASP A 68 -7.53 -16.88 -14.88
N LYS A 69 -6.68 -17.91 -14.97
CA LYS A 69 -6.93 -19.23 -14.39
C LYS A 69 -7.08 -19.21 -12.87
N PHE A 70 -6.43 -18.27 -12.17
CA PHE A 70 -6.53 -18.20 -10.72
C PHE A 70 -7.90 -17.76 -10.24
N PHE A 71 -8.66 -17.03 -11.08
CA PHE A 71 -10.03 -16.61 -10.75
C PHE A 71 -11.10 -17.53 -11.35
N ILE A 72 -10.77 -18.33 -12.37
CA ILE A 72 -11.70 -19.30 -12.98
C ILE A 72 -11.77 -20.59 -12.18
N ASP A 73 -10.60 -21.16 -11.85
CA ASP A 73 -10.49 -22.43 -11.13
C ASP A 73 -9.42 -22.30 -10.02
N PRO A 74 -9.75 -21.61 -8.91
CA PRO A 74 -8.78 -21.30 -7.87
C PRO A 74 -8.27 -22.59 -7.21
N PRO A 75 -6.95 -22.85 -7.23
CA PRO A 75 -6.37 -23.96 -6.50
C PRO A 75 -6.64 -23.83 -4.99
N ALA A 76 -6.74 -24.95 -4.26
CA ALA A 76 -7.03 -24.93 -2.82
C ALA A 76 -6.04 -24.08 -1.99
N TRP A 77 -4.79 -23.94 -2.44
CA TRP A 77 -3.79 -23.09 -1.78
C TRP A 77 -3.95 -21.60 -2.08
N PHE A 78 -4.67 -21.22 -3.14
CA PHE A 78 -4.82 -19.82 -3.55
C PHE A 78 -5.58 -19.00 -2.50
N GLY A 79 -6.54 -19.61 -1.80
CA GLY A 79 -7.20 -18.97 -0.65
C GLY A 79 -6.20 -18.54 0.44
N SER A 80 -5.17 -19.35 0.72
CA SER A 80 -4.13 -18.99 1.69
C SER A 80 -3.27 -17.82 1.21
N TYR A 81 -3.03 -17.73 -0.10
CA TYR A 81 -2.32 -16.61 -0.72
C TYR A 81 -3.11 -15.30 -0.58
N ILE A 82 -4.42 -15.31 -0.86
CA ILE A 82 -5.28 -14.13 -0.69
C ILE A 82 -5.33 -13.69 0.78
N VAL A 83 -5.36 -14.64 1.73
CA VAL A 83 -5.28 -14.31 3.17
C VAL A 83 -3.93 -13.66 3.51
N MET A 84 -2.82 -14.12 2.93
CA MET A 84 -1.51 -13.47 3.10
C MET A 84 -1.48 -12.06 2.50
N GLU A 85 -2.15 -11.82 1.37
CA GLU A 85 -2.31 -10.47 0.83
C GLU A 85 -3.03 -9.55 1.81
N LEU A 86 -4.11 -10.03 2.46
CA LEU A 86 -4.82 -9.26 3.47
C LEU A 86 -3.99 -9.02 4.74
N VAL A 87 -3.36 -10.06 5.29
CA VAL A 87 -2.72 -10.02 6.61
C VAL A 87 -1.33 -9.42 6.58
N TYR A 88 -0.60 -9.58 5.47
CA TYR A 88 0.77 -9.09 5.34
C TYR A 88 0.86 -7.92 4.38
N HIS A 89 0.32 -8.05 3.17
CA HIS A 89 0.57 -7.10 2.09
C HIS A 89 -0.17 -5.76 2.30
N VAL A 90 -1.43 -5.80 2.77
CA VAL A 90 -2.19 -4.59 3.12
C VAL A 90 -1.54 -3.82 4.29
N PRO A 91 -1.25 -4.42 5.46
CA PRO A 91 -0.60 -3.70 6.56
C PRO A 91 0.78 -3.15 6.17
N ALA A 92 1.58 -3.94 5.43
CA ALA A 92 2.88 -3.48 4.95
C ALA A 92 2.75 -2.24 4.06
N SER A 93 1.79 -2.24 3.13
CA SER A 93 1.54 -1.13 2.22
C SER A 93 1.07 0.13 2.97
N ILE A 94 0.18 -0.01 3.96
CA ILE A 94 -0.30 1.11 4.79
C ILE A 94 0.85 1.71 5.60
N ILE A 95 1.68 0.86 6.22
CA ILE A 95 2.84 1.29 7.01
C ILE A 95 3.84 2.03 6.10
N ASN A 96 4.11 1.52 4.91
CA ASN A 96 5.03 2.14 3.96
C ASN A 96 4.50 3.49 3.45
N ALA A 97 3.23 3.55 3.01
CA ALA A 97 2.60 4.80 2.59
C ALA A 97 2.65 5.85 3.72
N SER A 98 2.29 5.45 4.95
CA SER A 98 2.31 6.35 6.11
C SER A 98 3.72 6.85 6.45
N LYS A 99 4.73 5.98 6.38
CA LYS A 99 6.13 6.35 6.65
C LYS A 99 6.67 7.33 5.62
N LEU A 100 6.36 7.12 4.35
CA LEU A 100 6.77 7.98 3.24
C LEU A 100 6.11 9.36 3.34
N LEU A 101 4.80 9.42 3.64
CA LEU A 101 4.07 10.69 3.81
C LEU A 101 4.57 11.52 5.00
N ASN A 102 4.94 10.86 6.11
CA ASN A 102 5.43 11.55 7.31
C ASN A 102 6.91 11.97 7.21
N GLY A 103 7.61 11.59 6.13
CA GLY A 103 9.04 11.86 5.94
C GLY A 103 9.92 11.27 7.04
N LYS A 104 9.46 10.22 7.73
CA LYS A 104 10.20 9.57 8.83
C LYS A 104 11.30 8.64 8.32
N TYR A 105 11.22 8.20 7.07
CA TYR A 105 12.22 7.36 6.41
C TYR A 105 12.36 7.75 4.94
N SER A 106 13.58 8.07 4.50
CA SER A 106 13.93 8.05 3.08
C SER A 106 14.19 6.59 2.70
N ILE A 107 13.68 6.15 1.55
CA ILE A 107 13.65 4.75 1.07
C ILE A 107 15.03 4.05 0.91
N LEU A 108 16.12 4.66 1.39
CA LEU A 108 17.50 4.20 1.24
C LEU A 108 18.23 3.94 2.57
N ILE A 109 17.59 3.26 3.53
CA ILE A 109 18.29 2.77 4.73
C ILE A 109 19.27 1.61 4.42
N PHE A 110 19.28 1.07 3.19
CA PHE A 110 20.23 0.02 2.76
C PHE A 110 21.50 0.53 2.04
N ARG A 111 22.03 1.70 2.40
CA ARG A 111 23.37 2.08 1.93
C ARG A 111 24.11 2.95 2.95
N GLN A 112 24.68 2.29 3.96
CA GLN A 112 25.97 2.65 4.54
C GLN A 112 26.89 1.44 4.45
#